data_AF-A0A843JAX9-F1
#
_entry.id   AF-A0A843JAX9-F1
#
_cell.length_a   1.000
_cell.length_b   1.000
_cell.length_c   1.000
_cell.angle_alpha   90.00
_cell.angle_beta   90.00
_cell.angle_gamma   90.00
#
_symmetry.space_group_name_H-M   'P 1'
#
loop_
_entity.id
_entity.type
_entity.pdbx_description
1 polymer ?
#
loop_
_entity_poly.entity_id
_entity_poly.type
_entity_poly.pdbx_seq_one_letter_code
_entity_poly.pdbx_strand_id
1 'polypeptide(L)'
;MIDSGAITHAFIGEETPSPGAIADLVEKIFKLTQSAQITLSPEFTYCQVCHGQVRGLVGKCPYCGSTNVEGETRVVGYFSRISGWNKSKIAELQARHH
;
A
#
# COMPACT_ATOMS: atom_id res chain seq x y z
N MET A 1 -0.54 -15.54 27.63
CA MET A 1 -0.12 -15.42 26.22
C MET A 1 -1.35 -14.92 25.47
N ILE A 2 -1.25 -13.86 24.67
CA ILE A 2 -2.42 -13.33 23.96
C ILE A 2 -2.63 -14.24 22.74
N ASP A 3 -3.74 -15.00 22.71
CA ASP A 3 -4.11 -15.89 21.59
C ASP A 3 -4.59 -15.14 20.33
N SER A 4 -4.54 -13.80 20.36
CA SER A 4 -4.84 -12.93 19.22
C SER A 4 -3.58 -12.76 18.39
N GLY A 5 -3.50 -13.44 17.24
CA GLY A 5 -2.33 -13.41 16.36
C GLY A 5 -1.94 -11.99 15.93
N ALA A 6 -0.63 -11.73 15.83
CA ALA A 6 -0.11 -10.44 15.37
C ALA A 6 -0.09 -10.35 13.83
N ILE A 7 -0.21 -9.15 13.29
CA ILE A 7 -0.09 -8.88 11.85
C ILE A 7 1.05 -7.91 11.56
N THR A 8 1.85 -8.21 10.54
CA THR A 8 2.86 -7.31 9.99
C THR A 8 2.32 -6.62 8.73
N HIS A 9 2.25 -5.30 8.75
CA HIS A 9 1.94 -4.48 7.58
C HIS A 9 3.23 -3.95 6.96
N ALA A 10 3.54 -4.39 5.75
CA ALA A 10 4.66 -3.89 4.96
C ALA A 10 4.12 -3.02 3.82
N PHE A 11 4.25 -1.70 3.96
CA PHE A 11 3.91 -0.73 2.91
C PHE A 11 5.07 -0.64 1.92
N ILE A 12 4.78 -0.81 0.63
CA ILE A 12 5.79 -0.85 -0.44
C ILE A 12 5.61 0.24 -1.51
N GLY A 13 4.63 1.15 -1.36
CA GLY A 13 4.47 2.29 -2.28
C GLY A 13 4.29 1.86 -3.74
N GLU A 14 4.95 2.58 -4.65
CA GLU A 14 5.10 2.19 -6.06
C GLU A 14 6.05 1.00 -6.31
N GLU A 15 6.89 0.65 -5.34
CA GLU A 15 7.99 -0.29 -5.56
C GLU A 15 7.52 -1.66 -6.01
N THR A 16 8.31 -2.30 -6.86
CA THR A 16 8.11 -3.68 -7.30
C THR A 16 9.31 -4.53 -6.89
N PRO A 17 9.41 -4.93 -5.61
CA PRO A 17 10.49 -5.79 -5.15
C PRO A 17 10.53 -7.09 -5.94
N SER A 18 11.73 -7.66 -6.09
CA SER A 18 11.88 -8.94 -6.80
C SER A 18 11.11 -10.05 -6.08
N PRO A 19 10.63 -11.08 -6.81
CA PRO A 19 9.96 -12.21 -6.19
C PRO A 19 10.80 -12.90 -5.09
N GLY A 20 12.12 -12.98 -5.29
CA GLY A 20 13.05 -13.53 -4.29
C GLY A 20 13.10 -12.70 -3.02
N ALA A 21 13.18 -11.36 -3.13
CA ALA A 21 13.17 -10.49 -1.96
C ALA A 21 11.86 -10.59 -1.16
N ILE A 22 10.72 -10.75 -1.86
CA ILE A 22 9.42 -10.99 -1.22
C ILE A 22 9.43 -12.34 -0.47
N ALA A 23 9.91 -13.41 -1.11
CA ALA A 23 9.98 -14.73 -0.49
C ALA A 23 10.87 -14.72 0.77
N ASP A 24 12.05 -14.10 0.68
CA ASP A 24 12.98 -13.97 1.80
C ASP A 24 12.36 -13.19 2.97
N LEU A 25 11.63 -12.11 2.69
CA LEU A 25 10.95 -11.30 3.70
C LEU A 25 9.86 -12.12 4.41
N VAL A 26 9.02 -12.81 3.63
CA VAL A 26 7.97 -13.68 4.17
C VAL A 26 8.57 -14.75 5.07
N GLU A 27 9.60 -15.46 4.60
CA GLU A 27 10.28 -16.50 5.38
C GLU A 27 10.84 -15.97 6.70
N LYS A 28 11.52 -14.82 6.67
CA LYS A 28 12.07 -14.18 7.87
C LYS A 28 10.99 -13.78 8.86
N ILE A 29 9.87 -13.21 8.40
CA ILE A 29 8.77 -12.83 9.29
C ILE A 29 8.19 -14.07 9.97
N PHE A 30 7.94 -15.13 9.22
CA PHE A 30 7.40 -16.38 9.79
C PHE A 30 8.37 -17.07 10.75
N LYS A 31 9.68 -17.05 10.48
CA LYS A 31 10.69 -17.74 11.31
C LYS A 31 11.15 -16.95 12.53
N LEU A 32 11.18 -15.61 12.43
CA LEU A 32 11.87 -14.74 13.38
C LEU A 32 10.91 -13.85 14.19
N THR A 33 9.60 -13.91 13.93
CA THR A 33 8.59 -13.13 14.65
C THR A 33 7.43 -14.01 15.09
N GLN A 34 6.51 -13.45 15.87
CA GLN A 34 5.25 -14.12 16.26
C GLN A 34 4.06 -13.66 15.40
N SER A 35 4.31 -13.05 14.23
CA SER A 35 3.25 -12.63 13.33
C SER A 35 2.51 -13.84 12.74
N ALA A 36 1.20 -13.85 12.91
CA ALA A 36 0.29 -14.81 12.30
C ALA A 36 -0.07 -14.42 10.86
N GLN A 37 0.08 -13.14 10.50
CA GLN A 37 -0.25 -12.62 9.18
C GLN A 37 0.79 -11.59 8.71
N ILE A 38 0.96 -11.53 7.39
CA ILE A 38 1.75 -10.51 6.71
C ILE A 38 0.93 -9.93 5.56
N THR A 39 1.01 -8.62 5.36
CA THR A 39 0.45 -7.94 4.19
C THR A 39 1.51 -7.10 3.50
N LEU A 40 1.64 -7.28 2.19
CA LEU A 40 2.39 -6.38 1.31
C LEU A 40 1.40 -5.41 0.67
N SER A 41 1.59 -4.12 0.91
CA SER A 41 0.62 -3.08 0.56
C SER A 41 1.23 -2.10 -0.43
N PRO A 42 1.08 -2.36 -1.74
CA PRO A 42 1.39 -1.37 -2.76
C PRO A 42 0.36 -0.26 -2.80
N GLU A 43 0.67 0.78 -3.55
CA GLU A 43 -0.22 1.91 -3.76
C GLU A 43 -0.64 1.99 -5.22
N PHE A 44 -1.81 2.53 -5.48
CA PHE A 44 -2.37 2.61 -6.82
C PHE A 44 -3.03 3.95 -7.07
N THR A 45 -3.01 4.36 -8.33
CA THR A 45 -3.76 5.49 -8.85
C THR A 45 -4.66 5.03 -9.99
N TYR A 46 -5.93 5.41 -9.95
CA TYR A 46 -6.92 5.07 -10.97
C TYR A 46 -7.41 6.33 -11.66
N CYS A 47 -7.36 6.36 -12.99
CA CYS A 47 -7.85 7.50 -13.76
C CYS A 47 -9.37 7.40 -13.98
N GLN A 48 -10.10 8.48 -13.67
CA GLN A 48 -11.55 8.54 -13.84
C GLN A 48 -11.97 8.87 -15.28
N VAL A 49 -11.02 9.20 -16.16
CA VAL A 49 -11.29 9.58 -17.56
C VAL A 49 -11.04 8.43 -18.52
N CYS A 50 -9.86 7.81 -18.46
CA CYS A 50 -9.49 6.71 -19.36
C CYS A 50 -9.56 5.33 -18.70
N HIS A 51 -9.91 5.26 -17.41
CA HIS A 51 -9.97 4.03 -16.62
C HIS A 51 -8.65 3.27 -16.49
N GLY A 52 -7.52 3.92 -16.84
CA GLY A 52 -6.19 3.36 -16.64
C GLY A 52 -5.82 3.27 -15.16
N GLN A 53 -5.09 2.22 -14.81
CA GLN A 53 -4.53 1.99 -13.47
C GLN A 53 -3.01 2.10 -13.52
N VAL A 54 -2.44 2.76 -12.51
CA VAL A 54 -1.00 2.96 -12.35
C VAL A 54 -0.62 2.51 -10.95
N ARG A 55 0.58 1.91 -10.81
CA ARG A 55 1.17 1.64 -9.50
C ARG A 55 1.83 2.92 -8.97
N GLY A 56 1.67 3.19 -7.68
CA GLY A 56 2.08 4.42 -7.03
C GLY A 56 0.98 5.49 -6.96
N LEU A 57 1.25 6.54 -6.18
CA LEU A 57 0.39 7.70 -6.02
C LEU A 57 0.86 8.83 -6.94
N VAL A 58 0.19 9.00 -8.07
CA VAL A 58 0.54 10.02 -9.07
C VAL A 58 -0.59 11.03 -9.22
N GLY A 59 -0.24 12.32 -9.34
CA GLY A 59 -1.23 13.40 -9.53
C GLY A 59 -1.76 13.54 -10.96
N LYS A 60 -1.25 12.75 -11.91
CA LYS A 60 -1.60 12.82 -13.33
C LYS A 60 -1.50 11.45 -13.98
N CYS A 61 -2.52 11.07 -14.74
CA CYS A 61 -2.55 9.82 -15.47
C CYS A 61 -1.45 9.80 -16.57
N PRO A 62 -0.57 8.79 -16.62
CA PRO A 62 0.48 8.69 -17.63
C PRO A 62 -0.07 8.27 -19.02
N TYR A 63 -1.29 7.72 -19.07
CA TYR A 63 -1.89 7.24 -20.32
C TYR A 63 -2.62 8.35 -21.09
N CYS A 64 -3.39 9.20 -20.41
CA CYS A 64 -4.19 10.26 -21.05
C CYS A 64 -3.87 11.69 -20.58
N GLY A 65 -3.00 11.85 -19.58
CA GLY A 65 -2.62 13.16 -19.05
C GLY A 65 -3.66 13.83 -18.15
N SER A 66 -4.79 13.19 -17.85
CA SER A 66 -5.80 13.76 -16.95
C SER A 66 -5.31 13.83 -15.50
N THR A 67 -5.66 14.90 -14.79
CA THR A 67 -5.47 15.05 -13.34
C THR A 67 -6.66 14.55 -12.53
N ASN A 68 -7.75 14.13 -13.18
CA ASN A 68 -8.88 13.48 -12.52
C ASN A 68 -8.54 12.01 -12.23
N VAL A 69 -7.84 11.82 -11.11
CA VAL A 69 -7.31 10.54 -10.66
C VAL A 69 -7.64 10.31 -9.18
N GLU A 70 -7.79 9.05 -8.80
CA GLU A 70 -8.09 8.64 -7.44
C GLU A 70 -6.99 7.71 -6.91
N GLY A 71 -6.35 8.12 -5.81
CA GLY A 71 -5.35 7.32 -5.12
C GLY A 71 -5.97 6.29 -4.17
N GLU A 72 -5.35 5.12 -4.05
CA GLU A 72 -5.76 4.04 -3.17
C GLU A 72 -4.54 3.40 -2.50
N THR A 73 -4.62 3.22 -1.19
CA THR A 73 -3.59 2.55 -0.40
C THR A 73 -4.25 1.84 0.78
N ARG A 74 -3.54 0.89 1.39
CA ARG A 74 -4.07 0.13 2.52
C ARG A 74 -4.05 0.98 3.80
N VAL A 75 -5.16 0.92 4.55
CA VAL A 75 -5.20 1.30 5.97
C VAL A 75 -4.84 0.08 6.83
N VAL A 76 -5.57 -0.20 7.90
CA VAL A 76 -5.32 -1.35 8.76
C VAL A 76 -5.71 -2.65 8.06
N GLY A 77 -6.98 -2.82 7.68
CA GLY A 77 -7.50 -4.09 7.16
C GLY A 77 -7.75 -4.15 5.66
N TYR A 78 -7.92 -3.01 4.99
CA TYR A 78 -8.44 -2.94 3.62
C TYR A 78 -7.87 -1.75 2.83
N PHE A 79 -8.03 -1.78 1.51
CA PHE A 79 -7.68 -0.67 0.62
C PHE A 79 -8.75 0.41 0.66
N SER A 80 -8.32 1.66 0.76
CA SER A 80 -9.22 2.80 0.89
C SER A 80 -8.80 3.95 -0.03
N ARG A 81 -9.80 4.68 -0.52
CA ARG A 81 -9.66 5.86 -1.36
C ARG A 81 -9.15 7.05 -0.55
N ILE A 82 -8.03 7.63 -0.97
CA ILE A 82 -7.33 8.68 -0.21
C ILE A 82 -8.16 9.97 -0.15
N SER A 83 -9.00 10.25 -1.17
CA SER A 83 -9.88 11.42 -1.18
C SER A 83 -10.83 11.49 0.03
N GLY A 84 -11.19 10.35 0.60
CA GLY A 84 -12.06 10.25 1.78
C GLY A 84 -11.33 10.32 3.12
N TRP A 85 -10.01 10.49 3.14
CA TRP A 85 -9.22 10.40 4.36
C TRP A 85 -9.22 11.70 5.17
N ASN A 86 -9.21 11.54 6.50
CA ASN A 86 -9.03 12.67 7.41
C ASN A 86 -7.54 13.10 7.51
N LYS A 87 -7.29 14.26 8.11
CA LYS A 87 -5.93 14.82 8.27
C LYS A 87 -4.93 13.86 8.94
N SER A 88 -5.39 13.07 9.90
CA SER A 88 -4.53 12.10 10.61
C SER A 88 -4.06 10.99 9.67
N LYS A 89 -4.94 10.44 8.82
CA LYS A 89 -4.57 9.40 7.86
C LYS A 89 -3.70 9.93 6.73
N ILE A 90 -3.90 11.17 6.31
CA ILE A 90 -2.99 11.84 5.36
C ILE A 90 -1.59 11.98 5.98
N ALA A 91 -1.48 12.36 7.25
CA ALA A 91 -0.20 12.45 7.93
C ALA A 91 0.49 11.07 8.09
N GLU A 92 -0.27 10.02 8.40
CA GLU A 92 0.25 8.64 8.40
C GLU A 92 0.80 8.23 7.04
N LEU A 93 0.12 8.57 5.95
CA LEU A 93 0.58 8.30 4.59
C LEU A 93 1.88 9.06 4.29
N GLN A 94 1.94 10.35 4.59
CA GLN A 94 3.14 11.16 4.40
C GLN A 94 4.34 10.54 5.13
N ALA A 95 4.16 10.10 6.38
CA ALA A 95 5.21 9.46 7.17
C ALA A 95 5.75 8.14 6.57
N ARG A 96 5.04 7.50 5.63
CA ARG A 96 5.54 6.29 4.93
C ARG A 96 6.57 6.61 3.84
N HIS A 97 6.65 7.87 3.40
CA HIS A 97 7.52 8.31 2.31
C HIS A 97 8.67 9.21 2.80
N HIS A 98 8.87 9.32 4.11
CA HIS A 98 9.92 10.14 4.75
C HIS A 98 11.07 9.30 5.29
#